data_AF-A0AAU3NV07-F1
#
_entry.id   AF-A0AAU3NV07-F1
#
_cell.length_a   1.000
_cell.length_b   1.000
_cell.length_c   1.000
_cell.angle_alpha   90.00
_cell.angle_beta   90.00
_cell.angle_gamma   90.00
#
_symmetry.space_group_name_H-M   'P 1'
#
loop_
_entity.id
_entity.type
_entity.pdbx_description
1 polymer ?
#
loop_
_entity_poly.entity_id
_entity_poly.type
_entity_poly.pdbx_seq_one_letter_code
_entity_poly.pdbx_strand_id
1 'polypeptide(L)'
;MRGLRASVVEQARAAGLTVEYIDERPDDSAMWRRFYRLWQPHGAELRRELGDDQAAREAGLVLPRLATREALAVTLRRPSGGG
;
A
#
# COMPACT_ATOMS: atom_id res chain seq x y z
N MET A 1 10.51 -0.93 -11.01
CA MET A 1 10.27 0.54 -10.96
C MET A 1 9.79 1.20 -12.26
N ARG A 2 10.57 1.30 -13.38
CA ARG A 2 10.14 2.09 -14.58
C ARG A 2 8.79 1.68 -15.19
N GLY A 3 8.50 0.38 -15.25
CA GLY A 3 7.21 -0.15 -15.75
C GLY A 3 6.02 0.09 -14.82
N LEU A 4 6.26 0.14 -13.49
CA LEU A 4 5.20 0.38 -12.51
C LEU A 4 4.71 1.84 -12.58
N ARG A 5 5.64 2.79 -12.70
CA ARG A 5 5.31 4.22 -12.91
C ARG A 5 4.43 4.41 -14.14
N ALA A 6 4.79 3.78 -15.26
CA ALA A 6 4.00 3.86 -16.49
C ALA A 6 2.58 3.29 -16.30
N SER A 7 2.46 2.15 -15.60
CA SER A 7 1.15 1.56 -15.30
C SER A 7 0.28 2.49 -14.43
N VAL A 8 0.85 3.12 -13.41
CA VAL A 8 0.13 4.09 -12.56
C VAL A 8 -0.35 5.30 -13.35
N VAL A 9 0.46 5.82 -14.28
CA VAL A 9 0.08 6.94 -15.14
C VAL A 9 -1.08 6.56 -16.06
N GLU A 10 -1.05 5.39 -16.67
CA GLU A 10 -2.15 4.93 -17.54
C GLU A 10 -3.43 4.66 -16.74
N GLN A 11 -3.34 4.09 -15.54
CA GLN A 11 -4.49 3.90 -14.66
C GLN A 11 -5.11 5.23 -14.22
N ALA A 12 -4.28 6.22 -13.85
CA ALA A 12 -4.75 7.56 -13.51
C ALA A 12 -5.46 8.23 -14.69
N ARG A 13 -4.86 8.15 -15.90
CA ARG A 13 -5.48 8.68 -17.12
C ARG A 13 -6.83 8.00 -17.39
N ALA A 14 -6.90 6.68 -17.29
CA ALA A 14 -8.14 5.92 -17.49
C ALA A 14 -9.24 6.32 -16.48
N ALA A 15 -8.85 6.77 -15.28
CA ALA A 15 -9.74 7.31 -14.27
C ALA A 15 -10.07 8.81 -14.44
N GLY A 16 -9.62 9.46 -15.52
CA GLY A 16 -9.82 10.89 -15.75
C GLY A 16 -9.02 11.79 -14.82
N LEU A 17 -7.91 11.28 -14.27
CA LEU A 17 -7.01 11.99 -13.37
C LEU A 17 -5.64 12.22 -14.02
N THR A 18 -4.92 13.21 -13.53
CA THR A 18 -3.53 13.46 -13.90
C THR A 18 -2.63 13.11 -12.72
N VAL A 19 -1.54 12.40 -12.98
CA VAL A 19 -0.49 12.18 -11.98
C VAL A 19 0.34 13.45 -11.86
N GLU A 20 0.42 14.01 -10.65
CA GLU A 20 1.27 15.16 -10.35
C GLU A 20 2.64 14.73 -9.83
N TYR A 21 2.65 13.72 -8.96
CA TYR A 21 3.87 13.25 -8.33
C TYR A 21 3.78 11.74 -8.05
N ILE A 22 4.90 11.05 -8.21
CA ILE A 22 5.06 9.66 -7.78
C ILE A 22 6.32 9.59 -6.92
N ASP A 23 6.10 9.25 -5.66
CA ASP A 23 7.13 8.92 -4.69
C ASP A 23 7.34 7.42 -4.63
N GLU A 24 8.60 6.99 -4.76
CA GLU A 24 8.97 5.60 -4.66
C GLU A 24 9.39 5.31 -3.22
N ARG A 25 8.73 4.34 -2.57
CA ARG A 25 8.97 4.02 -1.15
C ARG A 25 9.43 2.57 -0.99
N PRO A 26 10.63 2.21 -1.50
CA PRO A 26 11.11 0.83 -1.48
C PRO A 26 11.23 0.26 -0.06
N ASP A 27 11.49 1.11 0.94
CA ASP A 27 11.66 0.71 2.33
C ASP A 27 10.35 0.43 3.07
N ASP A 28 9.22 0.94 2.57
CA ASP A 28 7.92 0.77 3.22
C ASP A 28 7.53 -0.71 3.30
N SER A 29 7.71 -1.47 2.22
CA SER A 29 7.42 -2.91 2.21
C SER A 29 8.26 -3.65 3.26
N ALA A 30 9.51 -3.25 3.47
CA ALA A 30 10.39 -3.83 4.48
C ALA A 30 9.95 -3.46 5.90
N MET A 31 9.56 -2.21 6.13
CA MET A 31 9.00 -1.72 7.38
C MET A 31 7.72 -2.50 7.75
N TRP A 32 6.76 -2.61 6.83
CA TRP A 32 5.52 -3.36 7.04
C TRP A 32 5.77 -4.85 7.30
N ARG A 33 6.71 -5.46 6.57
CA ARG A 33 7.10 -6.85 6.82
C ARG A 33 7.66 -7.03 8.23
N ARG A 34 8.47 -6.09 8.71
CA ARG A 34 9.00 -6.11 10.09
C ARG A 34 7.87 -5.95 11.10
N PHE A 35 6.95 -5.02 10.86
CA PHE A 35 5.78 -4.79 11.72
C PHE A 35 4.93 -6.06 11.87
N TYR A 36 4.49 -6.66 10.77
CA TYR A 36 3.67 -7.88 10.82
C TYR A 36 4.39 -9.07 11.46
N ARG A 37 5.71 -9.20 11.30
CA ARG A 37 6.50 -10.25 11.98
C ARG A 37 6.57 -10.06 13.49
N LEU A 38 6.70 -8.81 13.95
CA LEU A 38 6.67 -8.50 15.39
C LEU A 38 5.27 -8.72 15.97
N TRP A 39 4.24 -8.46 15.16
CA TRP A 39 2.86 -8.54 15.58
C TRP A 39 2.31 -9.97 15.63
N GLN A 40 2.59 -10.81 14.63
CA GLN A 40 2.01 -12.15 14.50
C GLN A 40 2.08 -13.01 15.79
N PRO A 41 3.21 -13.04 16.54
CA PRO A 41 3.29 -13.78 17.81
C PRO A 41 2.28 -13.31 18.87
N HIS A 42 1.92 -12.02 18.85
CA HIS A 42 1.01 -11.37 19.81
C HIS A 42 -0.42 -11.25 19.29
N GLY A 43 -0.76 -11.89 18.16
CA GLY A 43 -2.06 -11.71 17.53
C GLY A 43 -3.25 -12.10 18.42
N ALA A 44 -3.12 -13.11 19.28
CA ALA A 44 -4.19 -13.51 20.20
C ALA A 44 -4.40 -12.51 21.35
N GLU A 45 -3.30 -11.97 21.89
CA GLU A 45 -3.29 -10.94 22.92
C GLU A 45 -3.90 -9.63 22.39
N LEU A 46 -3.47 -9.21 21.20
CA LEU A 46 -3.96 -7.97 20.58
C LEU A 46 -5.42 -8.06 20.14
N ARG A 47 -5.89 -9.25 19.70
CA ARG A 47 -7.32 -9.48 19.47
C ARG A 47 -8.14 -9.33 20.74
N ARG A 48 -7.66 -9.87 21.87
CA ARG A 48 -8.36 -9.78 23.15
C ARG A 48 -8.44 -8.33 23.65
N GLU A 49 -7.40 -7.53 23.41
CA GLU A 49 -7.31 -6.16 23.93
C GLU A 49 -7.94 -5.12 23.02
N LEU A 50 -7.87 -5.30 21.70
CA LEU A 50 -8.36 -4.34 20.71
C LEU A 50 -9.68 -4.77 20.06
N GLY A 51 -10.10 -6.02 20.23
CA GLY A 51 -11.34 -6.57 19.66
C GLY A 51 -11.31 -6.74 18.14
N ASP A 52 -10.17 -6.55 17.48
CA ASP A 52 -10.08 -6.49 16.02
C ASP A 52 -9.38 -7.73 15.41
N ASP A 53 -10.20 -8.58 14.78
CA ASP A 53 -9.75 -9.71 13.98
C ASP A 53 -9.26 -9.32 12.58
N GLN A 54 -9.70 -8.18 12.06
CA GLN A 54 -9.42 -7.74 10.69
C GLN A 54 -7.92 -7.57 10.49
N ALA A 55 -7.30 -6.93 11.46
CA ALA A 55 -5.89 -6.71 11.63
C ALA A 55 -5.05 -8.01 11.48
N ALA A 56 -5.46 -9.09 12.17
CA ALA A 56 -4.80 -10.39 12.10
C ALA A 56 -5.03 -11.10 10.75
N ARG A 57 -6.25 -10.99 10.20
CA ARG A 57 -6.57 -11.52 8.86
C ARG A 57 -5.75 -10.84 7.78
N GLU A 58 -5.64 -9.52 7.82
CA GLU A 58 -4.84 -8.72 6.89
C GLU A 58 -3.37 -9.12 6.96
N ALA A 59 -2.79 -9.24 8.16
CA ALA A 59 -1.40 -9.67 8.34
C ALA A 59 -1.12 -11.02 7.65
N GLY A 60 -2.01 -12.00 7.80
CA GLY A 60 -1.89 -13.31 7.14
C GLY A 60 -1.95 -13.26 5.61
N LEU A 61 -2.78 -12.36 5.06
CA LEU A 61 -2.94 -12.20 3.61
C LEU A 61 -1.83 -11.36 2.97
N VAL A 62 -1.35 -10.34 3.68
CA VAL A 62 -0.44 -9.32 3.13
C VAL A 62 1.01 -9.72 3.30
N LEU A 63 1.41 -10.27 4.45
CA LEU A 63 2.80 -10.58 4.76
C LEU A 63 3.52 -11.45 3.70
N PRO A 64 2.92 -12.52 3.15
CA PRO A 64 3.57 -13.34 2.13
C PRO A 64 3.84 -12.58 0.83
N ARG A 65 3.06 -11.53 0.54
CA ARG A 65 3.12 -10.76 -0.70
C ARG A 65 4.08 -9.58 -0.61
N LEU A 66 4.44 -9.14 0.59
CA LEU A 66 5.30 -7.96 0.79
C LEU A 66 6.74 -8.14 0.27
N ALA A 67 7.23 -9.39 0.17
CA ALA A 67 8.58 -9.66 -0.30
C ALA A 67 8.82 -9.26 -1.76
N THR A 68 7.76 -9.19 -2.57
CA THR A 68 7.83 -8.89 -4.02
C THR A 68 7.04 -7.63 -4.40
N ARG A 69 6.62 -6.84 -3.41
CA ARG A 69 5.83 -5.62 -3.65
C ARG A 69 6.72 -4.37 -3.57
N GLU A 70 6.60 -3.53 -4.59
CA GLU A 70 7.09 -2.16 -4.58
C GLU A 70 5.97 -1.24 -4.05
N ALA A 71 6.26 -0.35 -3.10
CA ALA A 71 5.32 0.64 -2.61
C ALA A 71 5.53 2.00 -3.29
N LEU A 72 4.44 2.64 -3.70
CA LEU A 72 4.42 3.96 -4.31
C LEU A 72 3.41 4.84 -3.58
N ALA A 73 3.75 6.11 -3.35
CA ALA A 73 2.76 7.14 -3.04
C ALA A 73 2.54 8.01 -4.29
N VAL A 74 1.27 8.23 -4.64
CA VAL A 74 0.89 8.91 -5.88
C VAL A 74 -0.01 10.08 -5.55
N THR A 75 0.41 11.28 -5.97
CA THR A 75 -0.43 12.48 -5.89
C THR A 75 -1.18 12.62 -7.21
N LEU A 76 -2.50 12.63 -7.13
CA LEU A 76 -3.41 12.73 -8.28
C LEU A 76 -4.14 14.06 -8.24
N ARG A 77 -4.28 14.70 -9.39
CA ARG A 77 -5.13 15.88 -9.56
C ARG A 77 -6.30 15.56 -10.48
N ARG A 78 -7.47 16.01 -10.05
CA ARG A 78 -8.64 16.11 -10.93
C ARG A 78 -8.43 17.29 -11.88
N PRO A 79 -8.60 17.12 -13.20
CA PRO A 79 -8.64 18.24 -14.11
C PRO A 79 -9.71 19.24 -13.65
N SER A 80 -9.31 20.49 -13.38
CA SER A 80 -10.27 21.58 -13.24
C SER A 80 -11.02 21.68 -14.55
N GLY A 81 -12.34 21.48 -14.54
CA GLY A 81 -13.15 21.53 -15.75
C GLY A 81 -12.88 22.82 -16.50
N GLY A 82 -12.20 22.73 -17.64
CA GLY A 82 -12.17 23.80 -18.61
C GLY A 82 -13.47 23.75 -19.38
N GLY A 83 -14.46 24.50 -18.90
CA GLY A 83 -15.57 24.99 -19.72
C GLY A 83 -15.18 26.35 -20.27
#